data_AF-A0A8J7D7U8-F1
#
_entry.id   AF-A0A8J7D7U8-F1
#
_cell.length_a   1.000
_cell.length_b   1.000
_cell.length_c   1.000
_cell.angle_alpha   90.00
_cell.angle_beta   90.00
_cell.angle_gamma   90.00
#
_symmetry.space_group_name_H-M   'P 1'
#
loop_
_entity.id
_entity.type
_entity.pdbx_description
1 polymer ?
#
loop_
_entity_poly.entity_id
_entity_poly.type
_entity_poly.pdbx_seq_one_letter_code
_entity_poly.pdbx_strand_id
1 'polypeptide(L)'
;MKEEQCLEIFERYSRGDRSRYTGIGLGLYLYRQIITAHGGQIGVHSSPGNGIKVNASHQLRVSKLDVNLSTTTLLHLHPLTDILSK
;
A
#
# COMPACT_ATOMS: atom_id res chain seq x y z
N MET A 1 -21.09 -17.03 9.63
CA MET A 1 -19.65 -16.74 9.76
C MET A 1 -19.42 -16.42 11.23
N LYS A 2 -18.48 -17.11 11.89
CA LYS A 2 -18.13 -16.87 13.29
C LYS A 2 -17.28 -15.60 13.42
N GLU A 3 -17.22 -14.98 14.59
CA GLU A 3 -16.41 -13.77 14.81
C GLU A 3 -14.93 -14.00 14.53
N GLU A 4 -14.35 -15.17 14.82
CA GLU A 4 -12.95 -15.45 14.49
C GLU A 4 -12.68 -15.44 12.97
N GLN A 5 -13.65 -15.92 12.18
CA GLN A 5 -13.53 -15.95 10.72
C GLN A 5 -13.49 -14.53 10.12
N CYS A 6 -14.02 -13.53 10.82
CA CYS A 6 -14.00 -12.12 10.38
C CYS A 6 -12.60 -11.56 10.24
N LEU A 7 -11.65 -12.02 11.06
CA LEU A 7 -10.27 -11.59 10.94
C LEU A 7 -9.54 -12.39 9.86
N GLU A 8 -9.85 -13.69 9.75
CA GLU A 8 -9.21 -14.61 8.81
C GLU A 8 -9.47 -14.27 7.33
N ILE A 9 -10.57 -13.57 6.98
CA ILE A 9 -10.82 -13.20 5.57
C ILE A 9 -9.80 -12.23 4.99
N PHE A 10 -9.05 -11.52 5.85
CA PHE A 10 -8.01 -10.58 5.44
C PHE A 10 -6.63 -11.23 5.37
N GLU A 11 -6.52 -12.52 5.67
CA GLU A 11 -5.26 -13.25 5.58
C GLU A 11 -4.93 -13.65 4.14
N ARG A 12 -3.64 -13.80 3.87
CA ARG A 12 -3.16 -14.17 2.55
C ARG A 12 -3.68 -15.56 2.17
N TYR A 13 -4.23 -15.67 0.96
CA TYR A 13 -4.82 -16.90 0.43
C TYR A 13 -6.12 -17.36 1.11
N SER A 14 -6.70 -16.52 1.96
CA SER A 14 -7.99 -16.80 2.57
C SER A 14 -9.09 -16.92 1.53
N ARG A 15 -9.88 -18.00 1.61
CA ARG A 15 -11.02 -18.27 0.73
C ARG A 15 -12.18 -18.84 1.52
N GLY A 16 -13.39 -18.44 1.12
CA GLY A 16 -14.61 -19.10 1.59
C GLY A 16 -14.82 -20.42 0.86
N ASP A 17 -15.21 -21.46 1.60
CA ASP A 17 -15.51 -22.82 1.08
C ASP A 17 -16.54 -22.84 -0.04
N ARG A 18 -17.41 -21.82 -0.12
CA ARG A 18 -18.47 -21.68 -1.13
C ARG A 18 -18.12 -20.71 -2.26
N SER A 19 -16.85 -20.37 -2.45
CA SER A 19 -16.43 -19.46 -3.52
C SER A 19 -16.71 -20.07 -4.90
N ARG A 20 -17.78 -19.59 -5.56
CA ARG A 20 -18.07 -19.90 -6.97
C ARG A 20 -17.16 -19.17 -7.96
N TYR A 21 -16.32 -18.26 -7.46
CA TYR A 21 -15.42 -17.43 -8.27
C TYR A 21 -13.99 -17.97 -8.20
N THR A 22 -13.34 -17.99 -9.36
CA THR A 22 -11.91 -18.32 -9.48
C THR A 22 -11.07 -17.18 -8.90
N GLY A 23 -10.23 -17.49 -7.93
CA GLY A 23 -9.33 -16.52 -7.31
C GLY A 23 -8.45 -17.18 -6.26
N ILE A 24 -7.29 -16.59 -6.01
CA ILE A 24 -6.30 -17.12 -5.05
C ILE A 24 -6.40 -16.49 -3.66
N GLY A 25 -7.45 -15.71 -3.35
CA GLY A 25 -7.64 -15.15 -2.01
C GLY A 25 -6.67 -14.00 -1.68
N LEU A 26 -6.27 -13.20 -2.67
CA LEU A 26 -5.41 -12.03 -2.45
C LEU A 26 -6.16 -10.70 -2.36
N GLY A 27 -7.40 -10.62 -2.84
CA GLY A 27 -8.11 -9.33 -2.94
C GLY A 27 -8.27 -8.60 -1.61
N LEU A 28 -8.81 -9.29 -0.60
CA LEU A 28 -9.03 -8.71 0.73
C LEU A 28 -7.71 -8.48 1.50
N TYR A 29 -6.73 -9.37 1.30
CA TYR A 29 -5.38 -9.17 1.84
C TYR A 29 -4.76 -7.88 1.29
N LEU A 30 -4.75 -7.68 -0.03
CA LEU A 30 -4.22 -6.47 -0.67
C LEU A 30 -4.99 -5.23 -0.25
N TYR A 31 -6.31 -5.31 -0.12
CA TYR A 31 -7.12 -4.20 0.37
C TYR A 31 -6.73 -3.77 1.78
N ARG A 32 -6.53 -4.72 2.71
CA ARG A 32 -5.99 -4.44 4.05
C ARG A 32 -4.61 -3.79 3.96
N GLN A 33 -3.70 -4.32 3.13
CA GLN A 33 -2.37 -3.73 2.95
C GLN A 33 -2.45 -2.28 2.47
N ILE A 34 -3.31 -1.97 1.48
CA ILE A 34 -3.50 -0.61 0.97
C ILE A 34 -4.02 0.31 2.08
N ILE A 35 -5.09 -0.08 2.77
CA ILE A 35 -5.68 0.74 3.83
C ILE A 35 -4.68 0.96 4.98
N THR A 36 -3.98 -0.08 5.42
CA THR A 36 -2.97 0.02 6.48
C THR A 36 -1.76 0.84 6.05
N ALA A 37 -1.27 0.70 4.81
CA ALA A 37 -0.13 1.46 4.29
C ALA A 37 -0.39 2.96 4.28
N HIS A 38 -1.63 3.38 4.10
CA HIS A 38 -1.98 4.78 4.14
C HIS A 38 -2.27 5.29 5.58
N GLY A 39 -2.39 4.40 6.57
CA GLY A 39 -2.65 4.75 7.98
C GLY A 39 -4.12 4.62 8.41
N GLY A 40 -4.92 3.88 7.64
CA GLY A 40 -6.33 3.63 7.93
C GLY A 40 -6.58 2.32 8.65
N GLN A 41 -7.85 2.08 8.89
CA GLN A 41 -8.35 0.88 9.55
C GLN A 41 -9.38 0.18 8.66
N ILE A 42 -9.40 -1.14 8.73
CA ILE A 42 -10.34 -2.00 8.01
C ILE A 42 -11.00 -2.94 9.01
N GLY A 43 -12.30 -3.17 8.83
CA GLY A 43 -13.10 -4.04 9.66
C GLY A 43 -14.16 -4.76 8.85
N VAL A 44 -14.75 -5.77 9.47
CA VAL A 44 -15.87 -6.50 8.90
C VAL A 44 -16.88 -6.83 9.97
N HIS A 45 -18.14 -6.67 9.63
CA HIS A 45 -19.27 -7.04 10.45
C HIS A 45 -20.11 -8.06 9.69
N SER A 46 -20.35 -9.21 10.31
CA SER A 46 -21.21 -10.26 9.77
C SER A 46 -22.45 -10.36 10.65
N SER A 47 -23.63 -10.28 10.04
CA SER A 47 -24.90 -10.54 10.72
C SER A 47 -25.49 -11.84 10.15
N PRO A 48 -25.81 -12.84 10.99
CA PRO A 48 -26.40 -14.10 10.53
C PRO A 48 -27.60 -13.86 9.61
N GLY A 49 -27.62 -14.47 8.43
CA GLY A 49 -28.70 -14.33 7.44
C GLY A 49 -28.67 -13.06 6.58
N ASN A 50 -27.88 -12.03 6.93
CA ASN A 50 -27.86 -10.72 6.25
C ASN A 50 -26.58 -10.43 5.46
N GLY A 51 -25.74 -11.44 5.23
CA GLY A 51 -24.48 -11.28 4.50
C GLY A 51 -23.38 -10.61 5.34
N ILE A 52 -22.42 -10.01 4.66
CA ILE A 52 -21.18 -9.47 5.25
C ILE A 52 -21.04 -8.01 4.83
N LYS A 53 -20.74 -7.13 5.79
CA LYS A 53 -20.43 -5.72 5.54
C LYS A 53 -18.96 -5.47 5.86
N VAL A 54 -18.18 -5.07 4.87
CA VAL A 54 -16.77 -4.68 5.03
C VAL A 54 -16.70 -3.16 5.05
N ASN A 55 -16.02 -2.59 6.04
CA ASN A 55 -15.82 -1.14 6.16
C ASN A 55 -14.33 -0.82 6.21
N ALA A 56 -13.93 0.27 5.58
CA ALA A 56 -12.59 0.82 5.72
C ALA A 56 -12.66 2.33 5.92
N SER A 57 -11.80 2.86 6.77
CA SER A 57 -11.66 4.28 7.05
C SER A 57 -10.22 4.69 6.84
N HIS A 58 -9.99 5.71 6.03
CA HIS A 58 -8.66 6.16 5.66
C HIS A 58 -8.59 7.70 5.55
N GLN A 59 -7.56 8.33 6.12
CA GLN A 59 -7.32 9.77 5.98
C GLN A 59 -6.50 10.03 4.71
N LEU A 60 -7.15 10.29 3.57
CA LEU A 60 -6.46 10.64 2.32
C LEU A 60 -5.50 11.84 2.53
N ARG A 61 -4.20 11.57 2.75
CA ARG A 61 -3.14 12.56 2.54
C ARG A 61 -2.55 12.32 1.17
N VAL A 62 -2.84 13.22 0.24
CA VAL A 62 -2.13 13.30 -1.04
C VAL A 62 -0.73 13.81 -0.72
N SER A 63 0.25 12.91 -0.67
CA SER A 63 1.67 13.29 -0.59
C SER A 63 2.13 13.82 -1.94
N LYS A 64 2.60 15.06 -1.95
CA LYS A 64 3.21 15.69 -3.13
C LYS A 64 4.49 14.90 -3.48
N LEU A 65 4.67 14.55 -4.75
CA LEU A 65 5.83 13.80 -5.23
C LEU A 65 7.08 14.71 -5.21
N ASP A 66 8.02 14.46 -4.29
CA ASP A 66 9.33 15.11 -4.32
C ASP A 66 10.23 14.37 -5.34
N VAL A 67 10.36 14.94 -6.53
CA VAL A 67 11.34 14.50 -7.54
C VAL A 67 12.71 15.05 -7.17
N ASN A 68 13.51 14.26 -6.46
CA ASN A 68 14.92 14.57 -6.24
C ASN A 68 15.73 14.11 -7.46
N LEU A 69 16.03 15.04 -8.37
CA LEU A 69 16.93 14.80 -9.50
C LEU A 69 18.38 15.07 -9.06
N SER A 70 18.95 14.23 -8.21
CA SER A 70 20.40 14.24 -7.95
C SER A 70 21.09 13.34 -8.97
N THR A 71 21.33 13.89 -10.16
CA THR A 71 22.17 13.27 -11.18
C THR A 71 23.63 13.50 -10.79
N THR A 72 24.16 12.60 -9.96
CA THR A 72 25.59 12.30 -9.91
C THR A 72 26.07 11.98 -11.33
N THR A 73 26.96 12.78 -11.92
CA THR A 73 28.13 12.37 -12.75
C THR A 73 28.64 13.51 -13.65
N LEU A 74 29.84 13.99 -13.32
CA LEU A 74 30.95 14.49 -14.17
C LEU A 74 30.65 15.36 -15.41
N LEU A 75 31.02 16.64 -15.32
CA LEU A 75 31.77 17.30 -16.38
C LEU A 75 32.97 18.04 -15.75
N HIS A 76 34.15 17.53 -16.10
CA HIS A 76 35.44 18.14 -15.86
C HIS A 76 35.45 19.61 -16.24
N LEU A 77 35.79 20.49 -15.31
CA LEU A 77 36.36 21.80 -15.64
C LEU A 77 37.54 22.04 -14.70
N HIS A 78 38.72 21.63 -15.17
CA HIS A 78 39.99 22.18 -14.74
C HIS A 78 40.33 23.32 -15.71
N PRO A 79 40.43 24.57 -15.24
CA PRO A 79 41.34 25.55 -15.82
C PRO A 79 42.36 25.92 -14.73
N LEU A 80 43.57 25.36 -14.72
CA LEU A 80 44.74 25.99 -15.35
C LEU A 80 44.55 27.50 -15.62
N THR A 81 44.72 28.34 -14.61
CA THR A 81 45.40 29.65 -14.73
C THR A 81 45.86 30.12 -13.35
N ASP A 82 46.87 29.45 -12.80
CA ASP A 82 47.72 30.00 -11.74
C ASP A 82 49.00 30.57 -12.37
N ILE A 83 48.81 31.48 -13.32
CA ILE A 83 49.89 32.17 -14.07
C ILE A 83 49.49 33.65 -14.17
N LEU A 84 50.32 34.50 -13.53
CA LEU A 84 50.31 35.97 -13.47
C LEU A 84 49.52 36.61 -12.31
N SER A 85 50.05 36.43 -11.09
CA SER A 85 50.01 37.46 -10.04
C SER A 85 51.45 37.92 -9.77
N LYS A 86 51.92 38.89 -10.57
CA LYS A 86 52.95 39.86 -10.16
C LYS A 86 52.25 41.17 -9.87
#